data_AF-A0A259E930-F1
#
_entry.id   AF-A0A259E930-F1
#
_cell.length_a   1.000
_cell.length_b   1.000
_cell.length_c   1.000
_cell.angle_alpha   90.00
_cell.angle_beta   90.00
_cell.angle_gamma   90.00
#
_symmetry.space_group_name_H-M   'P 1'
#
loop_
_entity.id
_entity.type
_entity.pdbx_description
1 polymer ?
#
loop_
_entity_poly.entity_id
_entity_poly.type
_entity_poly.pdbx_seq_one_letter_code
_entity_poly.pdbx_strand_id
1 'polypeptide(L)'
;AKLSADRTVQHANEYRQTLGQLKKDYVTAYIANHSKARLGVAEDKTKTALRKDSRLVAMRALAGISLMPTSQLTVFEEKLDNLKSCYQLSDSELVASPYCPHCSYKPANESLPFGVAANALTQLDDELDRLLAGWQQTLLDNLDDPITQANLDLLKASARTLIQSFVASKTLPDPVTPDFVSAVQEALSGLEKIAITSDDIKNALLHGGSPATPDDLRKRFETFLNERCKGKDATKLRFVVE
;
A
#
# COMPACT_ATOMS: atom_id res chain seq x y z
N ALA A 1 -0.25 42.47 -14.41
CA ALA A 1 -1.18 43.52 -14.88
C ALA A 1 -0.47 44.83 -15.28
N LYS A 2 0.56 45.33 -14.57
CA LYS A 2 1.34 46.52 -15.01
C LYS A 2 2.34 46.24 -16.15
N LEU A 3 2.95 45.06 -16.19
CA LEU A 3 3.95 44.65 -17.19
C LEU A 3 3.45 44.58 -18.64
N SER A 4 2.16 44.39 -18.87
CA SER A 4 1.59 44.22 -20.22
C SER A 4 1.20 45.55 -20.89
N ALA A 5 1.29 46.67 -20.17
CA ALA A 5 0.72 47.96 -20.60
C ALA A 5 1.75 49.06 -20.89
N ASP A 6 3.03 48.84 -20.56
CA ASP A 6 4.07 49.87 -20.68
C ASP A 6 4.97 49.62 -21.90
N ARG A 7 5.06 50.61 -22.80
CA ARG A 7 5.72 50.52 -24.12
C ARG A 7 6.95 51.41 -24.24
N THR A 8 7.37 52.10 -23.18
CA THR A 8 8.54 53.00 -23.21
C THR A 8 9.84 52.28 -22.84
N VAL A 9 10.91 52.61 -23.56
CA VAL A 9 12.28 52.06 -23.38
C VAL A 9 12.86 52.41 -21.99
N GLN A 10 12.32 53.41 -21.30
CA GLN A 10 12.78 53.92 -20.00
C GLN A 10 12.84 52.85 -18.90
N HIS A 11 11.94 51.86 -18.91
CA HIS A 11 11.89 50.81 -17.89
C HIS A 11 12.46 49.45 -18.37
N ALA A 12 13.06 49.40 -19.56
CA ALA A 12 13.52 48.13 -20.16
C ALA A 12 14.59 47.41 -19.33
N ASN A 13 15.44 48.14 -18.61
CA ASN A 13 16.46 47.56 -17.72
C ASN A 13 15.82 46.97 -16.45
N GLU A 14 14.89 47.70 -15.84
CA GLU A 14 14.13 47.26 -14.65
C GLU A 14 13.30 46.02 -14.95
N TYR A 15 12.65 45.96 -16.13
CA TYR A 15 11.92 44.78 -16.59
C TYR A 15 12.82 43.57 -16.82
N ARG A 16 14.02 43.77 -17.41
CA ARG A 16 15.00 42.70 -17.58
C ARG A 16 15.49 42.15 -16.24
N GLN A 17 15.76 43.03 -15.28
CA GLN A 17 16.16 42.62 -13.93
C GLN A 17 15.05 41.86 -13.21
N THR A 18 13.82 42.39 -13.24
CA THR A 18 12.65 41.76 -12.61
C THR A 18 12.36 40.39 -13.21
N LEU A 19 12.40 40.26 -14.55
CA LEU A 19 12.22 38.98 -15.23
C LEU A 19 13.34 37.99 -14.88
N GLY A 20 14.59 38.47 -14.81
CA GLY A 20 15.73 37.65 -14.39
C GLY A 20 15.54 37.09 -12.98
N GLN A 21 15.08 37.93 -12.05
CA GLN A 21 14.79 37.50 -10.68
C GLN A 21 13.64 36.48 -10.64
N LEU A 22 12.53 36.74 -11.32
CA LEU A 22 11.39 35.83 -11.38
C LEU A 22 11.77 34.46 -11.97
N LYS A 23 12.64 34.41 -12.98
CA LYS A 23 13.16 33.15 -13.53
C LYS A 23 14.00 32.39 -12.50
N LYS A 24 14.87 33.09 -11.76
CA LYS A 24 15.69 32.47 -10.71
C LYS A 24 14.84 31.92 -9.55
N ASP A 25 13.83 32.69 -9.13
CA ASP A 25 12.90 32.28 -8.09
C ASP A 25 12.08 31.06 -8.54
N TYR A 26 11.64 31.05 -9.81
CA TYR A 26 10.97 29.91 -10.43
C TYR A 26 11.83 28.65 -10.39
N VAL A 27 13.07 28.72 -10.88
CA VAL A 27 14.00 27.57 -10.92
C VAL A 27 14.19 27.02 -9.51
N THR A 28 14.44 27.89 -8.53
CA THR A 28 14.63 27.51 -7.12
C THR A 28 13.40 26.79 -6.56
N ALA A 29 12.21 27.37 -6.75
CA ALA A 29 10.96 26.78 -6.27
C ALA A 29 10.63 25.46 -6.97
N TYR A 30 10.87 25.38 -8.27
CA TYR A 30 10.62 24.17 -9.06
C TYR A 30 11.53 23.02 -8.63
N ILE A 31 12.83 23.27 -8.46
CA ILE A 31 13.79 22.25 -8.01
C ILE A 31 13.46 21.79 -6.60
N ALA A 32 13.11 22.70 -5.69
CA ALA A 32 12.71 22.34 -4.33
C ALA A 32 11.47 21.43 -4.33
N ASN A 33 10.46 21.73 -5.14
CA ASN A 33 9.26 20.88 -5.27
C ASN A 33 9.58 19.55 -5.95
N HIS A 34 10.38 19.57 -7.02
CA HIS A 34 10.81 18.37 -7.74
C HIS A 34 11.59 17.41 -6.82
N SER A 35 12.55 17.93 -6.05
CA SER A 35 13.36 17.15 -5.11
C SER A 35 12.54 16.55 -3.96
N LYS A 36 11.43 17.19 -3.59
CA LYS A 36 10.46 16.60 -2.64
C LYS A 36 9.60 15.52 -3.28
N ALA A 37 9.23 15.69 -4.56
CA ALA A 37 8.31 14.82 -5.28
C ALA A 37 8.98 13.62 -5.96
N ARG A 38 10.31 13.58 -6.03
CA ARG A 38 11.08 12.58 -6.75
C ARG A 38 12.13 11.95 -5.86
N LEU A 39 12.37 10.66 -6.07
CA LEU A 39 13.45 9.94 -5.44
C LEU A 39 14.78 10.32 -6.12
N GLY A 40 15.77 10.63 -5.28
CA GLY A 40 17.16 10.77 -5.70
C GLY A 40 17.83 9.40 -5.89
N VAL A 41 19.13 9.41 -6.15
CA VAL A 41 19.90 8.19 -6.41
C VAL A 41 19.92 7.26 -5.19
N ALA A 42 20.02 7.83 -3.98
CA ALA A 42 20.04 7.04 -2.75
C ALA A 42 18.67 6.40 -2.48
N GLU A 43 17.60 7.19 -2.61
CA GLU A 43 16.23 6.73 -2.40
C GLU A 43 15.80 5.70 -3.45
N ASP A 44 16.23 5.84 -4.71
CA ASP A 44 15.95 4.86 -5.76
C ASP A 44 16.61 3.49 -5.48
N LYS A 45 17.82 3.49 -4.89
CA LYS A 45 18.46 2.28 -4.39
C LYS A 45 17.65 1.66 -3.25
N THR A 46 17.19 2.46 -2.29
CA THR A 46 16.33 1.99 -1.19
C THR A 46 15.02 1.39 -1.72
N LYS A 47 14.36 2.06 -2.68
CA LYS A 47 13.17 1.55 -3.36
C LYS A 47 13.43 0.19 -4.02
N THR A 48 14.56 0.07 -4.72
CA THR A 48 14.95 -1.17 -5.42
C THR A 48 15.27 -2.31 -4.43
N ALA A 49 15.88 -1.99 -3.30
CA ALA A 49 16.11 -2.93 -2.22
C ALA A 49 14.78 -3.43 -1.63
N LEU A 50 13.84 -2.52 -1.32
CA LEU A 50 12.53 -2.86 -0.76
C LEU A 50 11.72 -3.79 -1.69
N ARG A 51 11.82 -3.61 -3.01
CA ARG A 51 11.16 -4.50 -4.00
C ARG A 51 11.67 -5.95 -3.98
N LYS A 52 12.89 -6.16 -3.48
CA LYS A 52 13.58 -7.46 -3.39
C LYS A 52 13.71 -7.93 -1.94
N ASP A 53 13.12 -7.21 -1.00
CA ASP A 53 13.20 -7.50 0.42
C ASP A 53 12.58 -8.87 0.72
N SER A 54 13.21 -9.64 1.61
CA SER A 54 12.75 -10.99 1.96
C SER A 54 11.34 -10.96 2.57
N ARG A 55 10.96 -9.91 3.30
CA ARG A 55 9.61 -9.73 3.85
C ARG A 55 8.57 -9.63 2.74
N LEU A 56 8.86 -8.87 1.69
CA LEU A 56 7.97 -8.72 0.54
C LEU A 56 7.89 -10.02 -0.28
N VAL A 57 9.02 -10.72 -0.44
CA VAL A 57 9.05 -12.06 -1.07
C VAL A 57 8.20 -13.06 -0.28
N ALA A 58 8.31 -13.07 1.05
CA ALA A 58 7.50 -13.90 1.94
C ALA A 58 6.00 -13.58 1.79
N MET A 59 5.61 -12.30 1.82
CA MET A 59 4.22 -11.90 1.62
C MET A 59 3.67 -12.36 0.26
N ARG A 60 4.44 -12.24 -0.83
CA ARG A 60 4.03 -12.73 -2.16
C ARG A 60 3.84 -14.24 -2.19
N ALA A 61 4.66 -15.00 -1.48
CA ALA A 61 4.47 -16.45 -1.35
C ALA A 61 3.20 -16.78 -0.55
N LEU A 62 2.98 -16.10 0.57
CA LEU A 62 1.78 -16.26 1.40
C LEU A 62 0.49 -15.85 0.69
N ALA A 63 0.55 -14.91 -0.27
CA ALA A 63 -0.61 -14.49 -1.05
C ALA A 63 -1.24 -15.63 -1.87
N GLY A 64 -0.53 -16.76 -2.05
CA GLY A 64 -1.09 -17.99 -2.62
C GLY A 64 -2.08 -18.71 -1.71
N ILE A 65 -2.17 -18.35 -0.43
CA ILE A 65 -3.10 -18.93 0.54
C ILE A 65 -4.43 -18.17 0.46
N SER A 66 -5.52 -18.89 0.22
CA SER A 66 -6.84 -18.31 -0.09
C SER A 66 -7.38 -17.35 0.98
N LEU A 67 -7.06 -17.59 2.27
CA LEU A 67 -7.55 -16.79 3.39
C LEU A 67 -6.76 -15.49 3.64
N MET A 68 -5.68 -15.22 2.90
CA MET A 68 -4.88 -14.02 3.12
C MET A 68 -5.55 -12.76 2.57
N PRO A 69 -5.41 -11.59 3.25
CA PRO A 69 -5.98 -10.32 2.80
C PRO A 69 -5.08 -9.68 1.74
N THR A 70 -5.07 -10.26 0.53
CA THR A 70 -4.14 -9.90 -0.56
C THR A 70 -4.27 -8.45 -1.04
N SER A 71 -5.41 -7.79 -0.83
CA SER A 71 -5.59 -6.38 -1.20
C SER A 71 -4.61 -5.46 -0.48
N GLN A 72 -4.23 -5.79 0.77
CA GLN A 72 -3.24 -5.02 1.53
C GLN A 72 -1.87 -5.03 0.84
N LEU A 73 -1.48 -6.19 0.29
CA LEU A 73 -0.25 -6.33 -0.48
C LEU A 73 -0.32 -5.55 -1.80
N THR A 74 -1.45 -5.63 -2.51
CA THR A 74 -1.67 -4.85 -3.75
C THR A 74 -1.54 -3.35 -3.49
N VAL A 75 -2.22 -2.83 -2.46
CA VAL A 75 -2.16 -1.42 -2.08
C VAL A 75 -0.73 -1.01 -1.70
N PHE A 76 0.00 -1.87 -1.00
CA PHE A 76 1.40 -1.63 -0.67
C PHE A 76 2.28 -1.52 -1.92
N GLU A 77 2.16 -2.49 -2.84
CA GLU A 77 2.93 -2.51 -4.10
C GLU A 77 2.61 -1.29 -4.98
N GLU A 78 1.34 -0.89 -5.07
CA GLU A 78 0.90 0.32 -5.77
C GLU A 78 1.52 1.59 -5.17
N LYS A 79 1.51 1.73 -3.84
CA LYS A 79 2.17 2.87 -3.16
C LYS A 79 3.66 2.92 -3.49
N LEU A 80 4.33 1.76 -3.44
CA LEU A 80 5.74 1.66 -3.77
C LEU A 80 5.98 2.05 -5.23
N ASP A 81 5.21 1.51 -6.17
CA ASP A 81 5.38 1.77 -7.60
C ASP A 81 5.12 3.23 -7.98
N ASN A 82 4.17 3.88 -7.31
CA ASN A 82 3.85 5.30 -7.52
C ASN A 82 4.97 6.28 -7.12
N LEU A 83 5.98 5.85 -6.35
CA LEU A 83 7.14 6.70 -6.05
C LEU A 83 8.05 6.87 -7.28
N LYS A 84 8.08 8.07 -7.86
CA LYS A 84 8.85 8.33 -9.09
C LYS A 84 10.28 8.75 -8.79
N SER A 85 11.25 8.18 -9.50
CA SER A 85 12.66 8.57 -9.41
C SER A 85 13.01 9.57 -10.51
N CYS A 86 13.73 10.63 -10.17
CA CYS A 86 14.29 11.57 -11.15
C CYS A 86 15.38 12.41 -10.49
N TYR A 87 16.62 12.26 -10.95
CA TYR A 87 17.80 12.90 -10.39
C TYR A 87 18.70 13.54 -11.47
N GLN A 88 18.21 13.66 -12.70
CA GLN A 88 18.95 14.21 -13.84
C GLN A 88 18.68 15.70 -14.07
N LEU A 89 17.69 16.27 -13.38
CA LEU A 89 17.30 17.66 -13.54
C LEU A 89 18.38 18.62 -13.05
N SER A 90 18.77 19.56 -13.91
CA SER A 90 19.68 20.66 -13.61
C SER A 90 19.01 22.03 -13.77
N ASP A 91 19.53 23.04 -13.07
CA ASP A 91 19.08 24.43 -13.16
C ASP A 91 19.12 24.96 -14.60
N SER A 92 20.15 24.61 -15.37
CA SER A 92 20.32 25.05 -16.76
C SER A 92 19.22 24.55 -17.69
N GLU A 93 18.68 23.35 -17.46
CA GLU A 93 17.58 22.82 -18.26
C GLU A 93 16.28 23.58 -18.01
N LEU A 94 16.08 24.09 -16.79
CA LEU A 94 14.90 24.88 -16.45
C LEU A 94 14.91 26.29 -17.03
N VAL A 95 16.08 26.79 -17.44
CA VAL A 95 16.18 28.04 -18.19
C VAL A 95 15.62 27.88 -19.61
N ALA A 96 15.78 26.70 -20.21
CA ALA A 96 15.33 26.38 -21.56
C ALA A 96 13.89 25.84 -21.61
N SER A 97 13.45 25.14 -20.56
CA SER A 97 12.11 24.53 -20.45
C SER A 97 11.52 24.80 -19.07
N PRO A 98 10.26 25.24 -18.95
CA PRO A 98 9.63 25.42 -17.64
C PRO A 98 9.44 24.09 -16.89
N TYR A 99 9.46 22.94 -17.55
CA TYR A 99 9.28 21.64 -16.90
C TYR A 99 10.52 20.77 -17.05
N CYS A 100 10.72 19.89 -16.06
CA CYS A 100 11.74 18.86 -16.08
C CYS A 100 11.60 18.01 -17.35
N PRO A 101 12.61 17.97 -18.24
CA PRO A 101 12.53 17.23 -19.51
C PRO A 101 12.54 15.71 -19.29
N HIS A 102 13.00 15.25 -18.13
CA HIS A 102 13.20 13.83 -17.83
C HIS A 102 11.93 13.14 -17.31
N CYS A 103 11.11 13.85 -16.52
CA CYS A 103 9.91 13.27 -15.92
C CYS A 103 8.64 14.11 -16.09
N SER A 104 8.73 15.27 -16.77
CA SER A 104 7.61 16.18 -17.02
C SER A 104 6.83 16.58 -15.76
N TYR A 105 7.52 16.69 -14.61
CA TYR A 105 6.89 17.00 -13.32
C TYR A 105 6.11 18.31 -13.36
N LYS A 106 4.85 18.25 -12.91
CA LYS A 106 3.95 19.41 -12.82
C LYS A 106 3.41 19.49 -11.40
N PRO A 107 3.89 20.43 -10.56
CA PRO A 107 3.47 20.54 -9.17
C PRO A 107 1.95 20.62 -8.99
N ALA A 108 1.24 21.33 -9.88
CA ALA A 108 -0.22 21.50 -9.80
C ALA A 108 -1.03 20.22 -10.09
N ASN A 109 -0.42 19.23 -10.75
CA ASN A 109 -1.10 18.00 -11.18
C ASN A 109 -0.75 16.79 -10.31
N GLU A 110 0.15 16.95 -9.33
CA GLU A 110 0.61 15.86 -8.50
C GLU A 110 0.29 16.17 -7.03
N SER A 111 -0.54 15.32 -6.44
CA SER A 111 -0.65 15.25 -4.99
C SER A 111 0.54 14.45 -4.46
N LEU A 112 1.13 14.91 -3.36
CA LEU A 112 2.17 14.20 -2.64
C LEU A 112 1.57 13.59 -1.37
N PRO A 113 0.93 12.40 -1.45
CA PRO A 113 0.20 11.81 -0.32
C PRO A 113 1.09 11.58 0.90
N PHE A 114 2.39 11.38 0.69
CA PHE A 114 3.39 11.17 1.74
C PHE A 114 4.25 12.41 2.03
N GLY A 115 3.91 13.57 1.44
CA GLY A 115 4.76 14.76 1.49
C GLY A 115 6.07 14.56 0.74
N VAL A 116 7.18 14.37 1.45
CA VAL A 116 8.51 14.15 0.84
C VAL A 116 8.65 12.68 0.44
N ALA A 117 8.99 12.42 -0.81
CA ALA A 117 9.09 11.07 -1.38
C ALA A 117 10.10 10.18 -0.62
N ALA A 118 11.17 10.75 -0.07
CA ALA A 118 12.12 10.02 0.79
C ALA A 118 11.46 9.47 2.06
N ASN A 119 10.62 10.27 2.74
CA ASN A 119 9.91 9.83 3.95
C ASN A 119 8.90 8.73 3.64
N ALA A 120 8.35 8.70 2.43
CA ALA A 120 7.44 7.66 1.99
C ALA A 120 8.10 6.27 2.03
N LEU A 121 9.40 6.17 1.69
CA LEU A 121 10.11 4.90 1.72
C LEU A 121 10.27 4.36 3.14
N THR A 122 10.59 5.20 4.12
CA THR A 122 10.65 4.79 5.53
C THR A 122 9.28 4.34 6.04
N GLN A 123 8.22 5.06 5.69
CA GLN A 123 6.87 4.67 6.07
C GLN A 123 6.43 3.35 5.45
N LEU A 124 6.82 3.09 4.20
CA LEU A 124 6.59 1.81 3.52
C LEU A 124 7.40 0.69 4.16
N ASP A 125 8.64 0.94 4.56
CA ASP A 125 9.45 -0.05 5.28
C ASP A 125 8.77 -0.50 6.59
N ASP A 126 8.31 0.47 7.40
CA ASP A 126 7.56 0.18 8.64
C ASP A 126 6.19 -0.47 8.36
N GLU A 127 5.53 -0.09 7.25
CA GLU A 127 4.25 -0.68 6.83
C GLU A 127 4.44 -2.16 6.46
N LEU A 128 5.54 -2.51 5.79
CA LEU A 128 5.85 -3.89 5.42
C LEU A 128 6.02 -4.78 6.65
N ASP A 129 6.68 -4.30 7.71
CA ASP A 129 6.79 -5.03 8.98
C ASP A 129 5.43 -5.27 9.62
N ARG A 130 4.58 -4.24 9.67
CA ARG A 130 3.23 -4.36 10.24
C ARG A 130 2.36 -5.34 9.44
N LEU A 131 2.42 -5.28 8.11
CA LEU A 131 1.68 -6.17 7.23
C LEU A 131 2.12 -7.62 7.42
N LEU A 132 3.42 -7.90 7.40
CA LEU A 132 3.94 -9.24 7.59
C LEU A 132 3.58 -9.80 8.97
N ALA A 133 3.72 -8.99 10.03
CA ALA A 133 3.34 -9.39 11.38
C ALA A 133 1.83 -9.70 11.48
N GLY A 134 0.98 -8.88 10.87
CA GLY A 134 -0.46 -9.12 10.82
C GLY A 134 -0.83 -10.39 10.05
N TRP A 135 -0.16 -10.66 8.94
CA TRP A 135 -0.33 -11.88 8.15
C TRP A 135 0.13 -13.12 8.93
N GLN A 136 1.27 -13.04 9.62
CA GLN A 136 1.74 -14.10 10.50
C GLN A 136 0.73 -14.41 11.60
N GLN A 137 0.19 -13.38 12.26
CA GLN A 137 -0.83 -13.57 13.29
C GLN A 137 -2.11 -14.18 12.72
N THR A 138 -2.56 -13.72 11.55
CA THR A 138 -3.72 -14.27 10.85
C THR A 138 -3.55 -15.78 10.60
N LEU A 139 -2.36 -16.22 10.18
CA LEU A 139 -2.08 -17.64 9.99
C LEU A 139 -2.12 -18.42 11.31
N LEU A 140 -1.51 -17.89 12.37
CA LEU A 140 -1.54 -18.53 13.69
C LEU A 140 -2.98 -18.69 14.19
N ASP A 141 -3.80 -17.65 14.08
CA ASP A 141 -5.21 -17.67 14.51
C ASP A 141 -6.04 -18.68 13.71
N ASN A 142 -5.83 -18.74 12.39
CA ASN A 142 -6.54 -19.72 11.55
C ASN A 142 -6.05 -21.15 11.77
N LEU A 143 -4.77 -21.34 12.14
CA LEU A 143 -4.21 -22.65 12.47
C LEU A 143 -4.65 -23.14 13.85
N ASP A 144 -4.91 -22.25 14.80
CA ASP A 144 -5.43 -22.59 16.14
C ASP A 144 -6.93 -22.94 16.13
N ASP A 145 -7.63 -22.64 15.03
CA ASP A 145 -9.06 -22.95 14.91
C ASP A 145 -9.37 -24.46 15.04
N PRO A 146 -10.44 -24.84 15.79
CA PRO A 146 -10.79 -26.25 15.98
C PRO A 146 -11.02 -27.05 14.68
N ILE A 147 -11.57 -26.44 13.63
CA ILE A 147 -11.78 -27.11 12.33
C ILE A 147 -10.43 -27.36 11.67
N THR A 148 -9.53 -26.38 11.72
CA THR A 148 -8.17 -26.53 11.19
C THR A 148 -7.40 -27.60 11.95
N GLN A 149 -7.46 -27.61 13.29
CA GLN A 149 -6.80 -28.63 14.12
C GLN A 149 -7.25 -30.05 13.74
N ALA A 150 -8.55 -30.26 13.48
CA ALA A 150 -9.04 -31.54 12.99
C ALA A 150 -8.48 -31.93 11.60
N ASN A 151 -8.26 -30.96 10.71
CA ASN A 151 -7.63 -31.20 9.41
C ASN A 151 -6.14 -31.52 9.51
N LEU A 152 -5.42 -30.98 10.50
CA LEU A 152 -3.98 -31.23 10.68
C LEU A 152 -3.67 -32.72 10.88
N ASP A 153 -4.59 -33.47 11.51
CA ASP A 153 -4.48 -34.91 11.72
C ASP A 153 -4.63 -35.73 10.43
N LEU A 154 -5.19 -35.13 9.37
CA LEU A 154 -5.36 -35.76 8.06
C LEU A 154 -4.17 -35.48 7.12
N LEU A 155 -3.34 -34.46 7.45
CA LEU A 155 -2.18 -34.11 6.64
C LEU A 155 -1.09 -35.18 6.67
N LYS A 156 -0.31 -35.23 5.59
CA LYS A 156 0.93 -36.01 5.53
C LYS A 156 1.92 -35.54 6.60
N ALA A 157 2.73 -36.47 7.11
CA ALA A 157 3.69 -36.20 8.18
C ALA A 157 4.62 -35.00 7.86
N SER A 158 5.13 -34.89 6.63
CA SER A 158 5.99 -33.78 6.22
C SER A 158 5.31 -32.41 6.30
N ALA A 159 4.07 -32.30 5.83
CA ALA A 159 3.28 -31.07 5.90
C ALA A 159 2.95 -30.71 7.36
N ARG A 160 2.56 -31.70 8.17
CA ARG A 160 2.29 -31.52 9.60
C ARG A 160 3.51 -30.98 10.34
N THR A 161 4.71 -31.52 10.07
CA THR A 161 5.94 -31.06 10.70
C THR A 161 6.25 -29.59 10.38
N LEU A 162 6.03 -29.16 9.13
CA LEU A 162 6.22 -27.75 8.73
C LEU A 162 5.31 -26.81 9.53
N ILE A 163 4.02 -27.17 9.63
CA ILE A 163 3.03 -26.36 10.34
C ILE A 163 3.30 -26.35 11.84
N GLN A 164 3.56 -27.50 12.45
CA GLN A 164 3.86 -27.60 13.88
C GLN A 164 5.11 -26.81 14.25
N SER A 165 6.14 -26.83 13.40
CA SER A 165 7.35 -26.02 13.60
C SER A 165 7.03 -24.53 13.58
N PHE A 166 6.20 -24.08 12.64
CA PHE A 166 5.75 -22.69 12.56
C PHE A 166 4.89 -22.27 13.77
N VAL A 167 3.92 -23.09 14.18
CA VAL A 167 3.07 -22.82 15.34
C VAL A 167 3.90 -22.75 16.64
N ALA A 168 4.91 -23.62 16.77
CA ALA A 168 5.82 -23.62 17.91
C ALA A 168 6.76 -22.41 17.93
N SER A 169 7.34 -22.04 16.78
CA SER A 169 8.27 -20.90 16.67
C SER A 169 7.55 -19.55 16.67
N LYS A 170 6.26 -19.53 16.29
CA LYS A 170 5.47 -18.34 15.97
C LYS A 170 6.20 -17.38 15.02
N THR A 171 7.05 -17.92 14.16
CA THR A 171 7.92 -17.16 13.25
C THR A 171 7.90 -17.83 11.90
N LEU A 172 7.57 -17.07 10.86
CA LEU A 172 7.54 -17.58 9.48
C LEU A 172 8.89 -18.20 9.08
N PRO A 173 8.88 -19.28 8.28
CA PRO A 173 10.10 -19.81 7.70
C PRO A 173 10.75 -18.80 6.76
N ASP A 174 12.09 -18.73 6.78
CA ASP A 174 12.87 -17.89 5.86
C ASP A 174 13.84 -18.76 5.05
N PRO A 175 13.63 -18.94 3.73
CA PRO A 175 12.53 -18.37 2.94
C PRO A 175 11.20 -19.10 3.16
N VAL A 176 10.08 -18.41 2.86
CA VAL A 176 8.75 -19.04 2.80
C VAL A 176 8.69 -19.96 1.58
N THR A 177 8.72 -21.27 1.80
CA THR A 177 8.81 -22.27 0.74
C THR A 177 7.44 -22.60 0.12
N PRO A 178 7.38 -23.05 -1.14
CA PRO A 178 6.13 -23.53 -1.77
C PRO A 178 5.48 -24.69 -1.01
N ASP A 179 6.29 -25.57 -0.41
CA ASP A 179 5.82 -26.69 0.40
C ASP A 179 5.13 -26.20 1.68
N PHE A 180 5.67 -25.15 2.33
CA PHE A 180 5.03 -24.52 3.49
C PHE A 180 3.69 -23.89 3.09
N VAL A 181 3.66 -23.12 2.01
CA VAL A 181 2.43 -22.50 1.49
C VAL A 181 1.37 -23.56 1.20
N SER A 182 1.76 -24.65 0.54
CA SER A 182 0.86 -25.75 0.21
C SER A 182 0.35 -26.47 1.45
N ALA A 183 1.22 -26.72 2.44
CA ALA A 183 0.84 -27.33 3.71
C ALA A 183 -0.18 -26.47 4.46
N VAL A 184 0.04 -25.16 4.56
CA VAL A 184 -0.89 -24.23 5.21
C VAL A 184 -2.21 -24.16 4.44
N GLN A 185 -2.17 -24.09 3.11
CA GLN A 185 -3.38 -24.09 2.28
C GLN A 185 -4.22 -25.37 2.48
N GLU A 186 -3.57 -26.53 2.61
CA GLU A 186 -4.22 -27.81 2.87
C GLU A 186 -4.83 -27.87 4.29
N ALA A 187 -4.11 -27.37 5.30
CA ALA A 187 -4.65 -27.28 6.67
C ALA A 187 -5.93 -26.43 6.73
N LEU A 188 -5.92 -25.31 6.01
CA LEU A 188 -6.99 -24.33 5.99
C LEU A 188 -8.12 -24.68 5.02
N SER A 189 -8.07 -25.81 4.31
CA SER A 189 -9.05 -26.15 3.26
C SER A 189 -10.47 -26.39 3.77
N GLY A 190 -10.63 -26.64 5.08
CA GLY A 190 -11.94 -26.79 5.72
C GLY A 190 -12.65 -25.45 6.01
N LEU A 191 -11.95 -24.32 5.86
CA LEU A 191 -12.47 -22.98 6.07
C LEU A 191 -12.91 -22.35 4.75
N GLU A 192 -13.97 -21.53 4.81
CA GLU A 192 -14.55 -20.86 3.65
C GLU A 192 -14.33 -19.34 3.74
N LYS A 193 -13.61 -18.78 2.76
CA LYS A 193 -13.42 -17.34 2.63
C LYS A 193 -14.73 -16.64 2.25
N ILE A 194 -15.08 -15.59 2.98
CA ILE A 194 -16.08 -14.60 2.59
C ILE A 194 -15.38 -13.27 2.36
N ALA A 195 -15.17 -12.91 1.09
CA ALA A 195 -14.63 -11.60 0.75
C ALA A 195 -15.70 -10.51 0.95
N ILE A 196 -15.32 -9.42 1.62
CA ILE A 196 -16.14 -8.22 1.78
C ILE A 196 -15.28 -7.00 1.46
N THR A 197 -15.85 -6.00 0.78
CA THR A 197 -15.13 -4.76 0.46
C THR A 197 -15.38 -3.69 1.51
N SER A 198 -14.51 -2.69 1.58
CA SER A 198 -14.75 -1.49 2.41
C SER A 198 -16.06 -0.76 2.04
N ASP A 199 -16.42 -0.77 0.75
CA ASP A 199 -17.68 -0.19 0.27
C ASP A 199 -18.90 -1.01 0.69
N ASP A 200 -18.81 -2.35 0.72
CA ASP A 200 -19.87 -3.20 1.27
C ASP A 200 -20.18 -2.83 2.72
N ILE A 201 -19.13 -2.71 3.55
CA ILE A 201 -19.25 -2.36 4.97
C ILE A 201 -19.87 -0.96 5.12
N LYS A 202 -19.38 0.01 4.34
CA LYS A 202 -19.89 1.38 4.36
C LYS A 202 -21.37 1.44 3.95
N ASN A 203 -21.75 0.74 2.88
CA ASN A 203 -23.13 0.67 2.42
C ASN A 203 -24.04 0.00 3.45
N ALA A 204 -23.57 -1.07 4.10
CA ALA A 204 -24.30 -1.74 5.18
C ALA A 204 -24.58 -0.78 6.34
N LEU A 205 -23.57 -0.02 6.80
CA LEU A 205 -23.73 0.92 7.92
C LEU A 205 -24.65 2.11 7.57
N LEU A 206 -24.65 2.56 6.32
CA LEU A 206 -25.49 3.67 5.85
C LEU A 206 -26.92 3.24 5.47
N HIS A 207 -27.21 1.94 5.44
CA HIS A 207 -28.52 1.42 5.07
C HIS A 207 -29.61 1.96 5.99
N GLY A 208 -30.65 2.61 5.45
CA GLY A 208 -31.70 3.27 6.25
C GLY A 208 -31.38 4.70 6.68
N GLY A 209 -30.29 5.31 6.18
CA GLY A 209 -30.02 6.74 6.29
C GLY A 209 -29.24 7.16 7.55
N SER A 210 -28.99 8.48 7.64
CA SER A 210 -28.31 9.16 8.76
C SER A 210 -29.14 10.34 9.25
N PRO A 211 -29.07 10.70 10.56
CA PRO A 211 -28.27 10.07 11.62
C PRO A 211 -28.85 8.72 12.08
N ALA A 212 -28.03 7.89 12.72
CA ALA A 212 -28.40 6.57 13.24
C ALA A 212 -27.91 6.42 14.69
N THR A 213 -28.64 5.68 15.51
CA THR A 213 -28.21 5.34 16.87
C THR A 213 -27.17 4.21 16.86
N PRO A 214 -26.39 4.00 17.94
CA PRO A 214 -25.50 2.85 18.04
C PRO A 214 -26.20 1.51 17.82
N ASP A 215 -27.45 1.37 18.28
CA ASP A 215 -28.24 0.14 18.10
C ASP A 215 -28.67 -0.05 16.65
N ASP A 216 -28.98 1.03 15.94
CA ASP A 216 -29.27 0.96 14.50
C ASP A 216 -28.03 0.47 13.73
N LEU A 217 -26.84 0.99 14.03
CA LEU A 217 -25.60 0.57 13.38
C LEU A 217 -25.27 -0.91 13.65
N ARG A 218 -25.46 -1.39 14.90
CA ARG A 218 -25.29 -2.81 15.24
C ARG A 218 -26.24 -3.69 14.44
N LYS A 219 -27.54 -3.36 14.42
CA LYS A 219 -28.57 -4.13 13.69
C LYS A 219 -28.30 -4.16 12.19
N ARG A 220 -27.88 -3.04 11.61
CA ARG A 220 -27.52 -2.93 10.18
C ARG A 220 -26.36 -3.86 9.84
N PHE A 221 -25.29 -3.82 10.64
CA PHE A 221 -24.11 -4.65 10.42
C PHE A 221 -24.40 -6.13 10.66
N GLU A 222 -25.16 -6.47 11.71
CA GLU A 222 -25.59 -7.84 11.97
C GLU A 222 -26.47 -8.40 10.84
N THR A 223 -27.39 -7.59 10.30
CA THR A 223 -28.20 -7.97 9.14
C THR A 223 -27.32 -8.28 7.93
N PHE A 224 -26.34 -7.42 7.63
CA PHE A 224 -25.37 -7.65 6.57
C PHE A 224 -24.59 -8.96 6.77
N LEU A 225 -24.10 -9.23 7.99
CA LEU A 225 -23.39 -10.49 8.28
C LEU A 225 -24.30 -11.71 8.08
N ASN A 226 -25.54 -11.66 8.58
CA ASN A 226 -26.51 -12.74 8.45
C ASN A 226 -26.84 -13.03 6.98
N GLU A 227 -26.93 -12.00 6.14
CA GLU A 227 -27.11 -12.16 4.70
C GLU A 227 -25.92 -12.89 4.05
N ARG A 228 -24.69 -12.53 4.41
CA ARG A 228 -23.47 -13.16 3.89
C ARG A 228 -23.26 -14.59 4.41
N CYS A 229 -23.80 -14.92 5.58
CA CYS A 229 -23.76 -16.26 6.17
C CYS A 229 -24.90 -17.18 5.69
N LYS A 230 -25.91 -16.65 4.99
CA LYS A 230 -27.14 -17.39 4.68
C LYS A 230 -26.87 -18.65 3.85
N GLY A 231 -27.32 -19.80 4.36
CA GLY A 231 -27.16 -21.10 3.69
C GLY A 231 -25.75 -21.71 3.82
N LYS A 232 -24.90 -21.16 4.69
CA LYS A 232 -23.54 -21.65 4.94
C LYS A 232 -23.35 -22.07 6.40
N ASP A 233 -22.32 -22.87 6.65
CA ASP A 233 -21.91 -23.24 8.00
C ASP A 233 -21.08 -22.12 8.62
N ALA A 234 -21.69 -21.34 9.51
CA ALA A 234 -21.07 -20.18 10.14
C ALA A 234 -19.75 -20.52 10.88
N THR A 235 -19.55 -21.75 11.32
CA THR A 235 -18.32 -22.17 12.02
C THR A 235 -17.11 -22.19 11.09
N LYS A 236 -17.33 -22.43 9.79
CA LYS A 236 -16.27 -22.52 8.76
C LYS A 236 -15.96 -21.19 8.10
N LEU A 237 -16.80 -20.17 8.29
CA LEU A 237 -16.66 -18.91 7.55
C LEU A 237 -15.50 -18.07 8.10
N ARG A 238 -14.75 -17.45 7.20
CA ARG A 238 -13.71 -16.45 7.48
C ARG A 238 -13.93 -15.23 6.62
N PHE A 239 -14.37 -14.15 7.25
CA PHE A 239 -14.54 -12.87 6.58
C PHE A 239 -13.19 -12.21 6.35
N VAL A 240 -12.88 -11.90 5.10
CA VAL A 240 -11.65 -11.21 4.69
C VAL A 240 -12.05 -9.89 4.06
N VAL A 241 -11.52 -8.80 4.62
CA VAL A 241 -11.77 -7.45 4.09
C VAL A 241 -10.77 -7.16 2.98
N GLU A 242 -11.30 -6.85 1.79
CA GLU A 242 -10.54 -6.45 0.60
C GLU A 242 -10.55 -4.93 0.39
#